data_AF-A0A6Z0WGD3-F1
#
_entry.id   AF-A0A6Z0WGD3-F1
#
_cell.length_a   1.000
_cell.length_b   1.000
_cell.length_c   1.000
_cell.angle_alpha   90.00
_cell.angle_beta   90.00
_cell.angle_gamma   90.00
#
_symmetry.space_group_name_H-M   'P 1'
#
loop_
_entity.id
_entity.type
_entity.pdbx_description
1 polymer ?
#
loop_
_entity_poly.entity_id
_entity_poly.type
_entity_poly.pdbx_seq_one_letter_code
_entity_poly.pdbx_strand_id
1 'polypeptide(L)' 'MSIRPGDKVEVQDRAGVEKYVIDGEIYTVIKLYESGMLQIQDNDGFSKIFIPRNQVKKVMEDVNRY' A
#
# COMPACT_ATOMS: atom_id res chain seq x y z
N MET A 1 4.07 -13.64 -2.13
CA MET A 1 4.60 -12.69 -1.13
C MET A 1 3.50 -12.25 -0.18
N SER A 2 3.79 -12.23 1.11
CA SER A 2 2.89 -11.63 2.10
C SER A 2 3.25 -10.17 2.32
N ILE A 3 2.24 -9.30 2.31
CA ILE A 3 2.36 -7.89 2.66
C ILE A 3 2.35 -7.78 4.18
N ARG A 4 3.29 -7.02 4.74
CA ARG A 4 3.46 -6.81 6.18
C ARG A 4 3.54 -5.30 6.48
N PRO A 5 3.23 -4.89 7.72
CA PRO A 5 3.56 -3.53 8.18
C PRO A 5 5.04 -3.22 7.94
N GLY A 6 5.34 -2.04 7.39
CA GLY A 6 6.65 -1.60 6.94
C GLY A 6 6.92 -1.82 5.45
N ASP A 7 6.11 -2.63 4.75
CA ASP A 7 6.27 -2.83 3.31
C ASP A 7 5.79 -1.62 2.51
N LYS A 8 6.51 -1.30 1.44
CA LYS A 8 6.06 -0.36 0.41
C LYS A 8 5.11 -1.06 -0.56
N VAL A 9 3.98 -0.44 -0.85
CA VAL A 9 2.95 -0.96 -1.73
C VAL A 9 2.47 0.12 -2.68
N GLU A 10 2.14 -0.29 -3.90
CA GLU A 10 1.57 0.56 -4.93
C GLU A 10 0.12 0.14 -5.16
N VAL A 11 -0.78 1.12 -5.25
CA VAL A 11 -2.20 0.87 -5.51
C VAL A 11 -2.38 0.55 -6.99
N GLN A 12 -2.90 -0.64 -7.31
CA GLN A 12 -3.19 -1.08 -8.68
C GLN A 12 -4.66 -0.87 -9.06
N ASP A 13 -5.55 -0.93 -8.07
CA ASP A 13 -6.98 -0.72 -8.25
C ASP A 13 -7.45 0.34 -7.26
N ARG A 14 -8.04 1.41 -7.81
CA ARG A 14 -8.45 2.59 -7.06
C ARG A 14 -9.93 2.54 -6.68
N ALA A 15 -10.68 1.50 -7.06
CA ALA A 15 -12.12 1.43 -6.82
C ALA A 15 -12.45 1.68 -5.34
N GLY A 16 -13.17 2.78 -5.08
CA GLY A 16 -13.60 3.19 -3.73
C GLY A 16 -12.62 4.09 -2.97
N VAL A 17 -11.38 4.24 -3.45
CA VAL A 17 -10.34 5.09 -2.83
C VAL A 17 -9.78 6.16 -3.77
N GLU A 18 -10.38 6.34 -4.94
CA GLU A 18 -9.92 7.22 -6.05
C GLU A 18 -9.62 8.66 -5.63
N LYS A 19 -10.31 9.18 -4.62
CA LYS A 19 -10.11 10.55 -4.10
C LYS A 19 -8.94 10.67 -3.11
N TYR A 20 -8.45 9.54 -2.61
CA TYR A 20 -7.46 9.45 -1.54
C TYR A 20 -6.12 8.89 -2.04
N VAL A 21 -6.12 8.15 -3.15
CA VAL A 21 -4.91 7.53 -3.71
C VAL A 21 -4.56 8.11 -5.08
N ILE A 22 -3.27 8.27 -5.33
CA ILE A 22 -2.71 8.71 -6.60
C ILE A 22 -2.17 7.48 -7.34
N ASP A 23 -2.45 7.41 -8.63
CA ASP A 23 -1.97 6.33 -9.50
C ASP A 23 -0.45 6.35 -9.61
N GLY A 24 0.20 5.20 -9.40
CA GLY A 24 1.66 5.09 -9.40
C GLY A 24 2.36 5.63 -8.16
N GLU A 25 1.62 6.08 -7.14
CA GLU A 25 2.20 6.49 -5.87
C GLU A 25 2.48 5.29 -4.96
N ILE A 26 3.63 5.33 -4.30
CA ILE A 26 4.06 4.31 -3.35
C ILE A 26 3.65 4.73 -1.95
N TYR A 27 2.91 3.85 -1.29
CA TYR A 27 2.46 4.01 0.08
C TYR A 27 3.17 3.02 1.00
N THR A 28 3.28 3.37 2.28
CA THR A 28 3.83 2.48 3.31
C THR A 28 2.70 1.81 4.07
N VAL A 29 2.73 0.48 4.19
CA VAL A 29 1.78 -0.26 5.01
C VAL A 29 2.11 -0.02 6.48
N ILE A 30 1.18 0.57 7.23
CA ILE A 30 1.36 0.80 8.67
C ILE A 30 0.65 -0.26 9.52
N LYS A 31 -0.40 -0.90 8.99
CA LYS A 31 -1.16 -1.93 9.71
C LYS A 31 -1.82 -2.92 8.77
N LEU A 32 -1.91 -4.17 9.21
CA LEU A 32 -2.70 -5.24 8.57
C LEU A 32 -3.80 -5.66 9.54
N TYR A 33 -5.02 -5.79 9.03
CA TYR A 33 -6.19 -6.25 9.78
C TYR A 33 -6.52 -7.69 9.41
N GLU A 34 -7.10 -8.43 10.37
CA GLU A 34 -7.52 -9.83 10.15
C GLU A 34 -8.59 -9.97 9.06
N SER A 35 -9.33 -8.89 8.78
CA SER A 35 -10.28 -8.81 7.67
C SER A 35 -9.63 -8.82 6.28
N GLY A 36 -8.31 -8.73 6.18
CA GLY A 36 -7.58 -8.60 4.90
C GLY A 36 -7.45 -7.16 4.39
N MET A 37 -7.90 -6.18 5.18
CA MET A 37 -7.69 -4.76 4.94
C MET A 37 -6.29 -4.33 5.38
N LEU A 38 -5.66 -3.48 4.58
CA LEU A 38 -4.41 -2.80 4.88
C LEU A 38 -4.71 -1.35 5.20
N GLN A 39 -3.99 -0.83 6.18
CA GLN A 39 -3.90 0.61 6.39
C GLN A 39 -2.56 1.06 5.84
N ILE A 40 -2.64 1.89 4.82
CA ILE A 40 -1.48 2.48 4.15
C ILE A 40 -1.39 3.96 4.50
N GLN A 41 -0.16 4.49 4.45
CA GLN A 41 0.15 5.87 4.73
C GLN A 41 0.95 6.47 3.58
N ASP A 42 0.65 7.72 3.24
CA ASP A 42 1.40 8.53 2.28
C ASP A 42 2.81 8.86 2.80
N ASN A 43 3.69 9.32 1.91
CA ASN A 43 5.05 9.73 2.30
C ASN A 43 5.05 10.95 3.23
N ASP A 44 4.03 11.81 3.16
CA ASP A 44 3.86 12.96 4.03
C ASP A 44 3.42 12.58 5.46
N GLY A 45 2.99 11.35 5.68
CA GLY A 45 2.58 10.84 6.99
C GLY A 45 1.24 11.38 7.50
N PHE A 46 0.55 12.21 6.71
CA PHE A 46 -0.69 12.86 7.09
C PHE A 46 -1.93 12.01 6.77
N SER A 47 -1.94 11.36 5.61
CA SER A 47 -3.12 10.64 5.13
C SER A 47 -3.01 9.16 5.40
N LYS A 48 -4.04 8.61 6.05
CA LYS A 48 -4.16 7.17 6.30
C LYS A 48 -5.35 6.63 5.52
N ILE A 49 -5.08 5.64 4.69
CA ILE A 49 -6.06 5.10 3.75
C ILE A 49 -6.24 3.63 4.06
N PHE A 50 -7.50 3.19 4.05
CA PHE A 50 -7.84 1.78 4.18
C PHE A 50 -8.06 1.20 2.79
N ILE A 51 -7.29 0.19 2.45
CA ILE A 51 -7.37 -0.47 1.15
C ILE A 51 -7.25 -1.98 1.33
N PRO A 52 -8.07 -2.79 0.65
CA PRO A 52 -7.93 -4.24 0.71
C PRO A 52 -6.64 -4.71 0.03
N ARG A 53 -6.06 -5.79 0.56
CA ARG A 53 -4.77 -6.34 0.10
C ARG A 53 -4.74 -6.73 -1.39
N ASN A 54 -5.89 -7.04 -1.98
CA ASN A 54 -6.02 -7.42 -3.39
C ASN A 54 -5.88 -6.23 -4.36
N GLN A 55 -6.08 -5.00 -3.88
CA GLN A 55 -5.99 -3.78 -4.69
C GLN A 55 -4.59 -3.16 -4.69
N VAL A 56 -3.68 -3.70 -3.90
CA VAL A 56 -2.30 -3.23 -3.81
C VAL A 56 -1.31 -4.30 -4.26
N LYS A 57 -0.19 -3.85 -4.78
CA LYS A 57 0.96 -4.68 -5.13
C LYS A 57 2.13 -4.26 -4.29
N LYS A 58 2.82 -5.23 -3.67
CA LYS A 58 4.06 -4.97 -2.95
C LYS A 58 5.10 -4.47 -3.94
N VAL A 59 5.62 -3.27 -3.69
CA VAL A 59 6.80 -2.77 -4.38
C VAL A 59 7.99 -3.44 -3.71
N MET A 60 8.65 -4.32 -4.45
CA MET A 60 9.96 -4.78 -4.01
C MET A 60 10.90 -3.63 -4.32
N GLU A 61 11.46 -2.99 -3.28
CA GLU A 61 12.73 -2.32 -3.50
C GLU A 61 13.68 -3.42 -3.96
N ASP A 62 14.13 -3.31 -5.19
CA ASP A 62 15.04 -4.26 -5.83
C ASP A 62 16.34 -4.26 -5.03
N VAL A 63 16.39 -5.09 -3.98
CA VAL A 63 17.62 -5.38 -3.27
C VAL A 63 18.44 -6.31 -4.17
N ASN A 64 19.12 -5.67 -5.13
CA ASN A 64 20.25 -6.15 -5.92
C ASN A 64 20.12 -7.47 -6.71
N ARG A 65 20.20 -7.34 -8.04
CA ARG A 65 20.95 -8.25 -8.95
C ARG A 65 21.42 -7.40 -10.14
N TYR A 66 22.68 -7.08 -10.40
CA TYR A 66 24.00 -7.66 -10.12
C TYR A 66 25.06 -6.54 -10.09
#